data_AF-A0AAV0FYL1-F1
#
_entry.id   AF-A0AAV0FYL1-F1
#
_cell.length_a   1.000
_cell.length_b   1.000
_cell.length_c   1.000
_cell.angle_alpha   90.00
_cell.angle_beta   90.00
_cell.angle_gamma   90.00
#
_symmetry.space_group_name_H-M   'P 1'
#
loop_
_entity.id
_entity.type
_entity.pdbx_description
1 polymer ?
#
loop_
_entity_poly.entity_id
_entity_poly.type
_entity_poly.pdbx_seq_one_letter_code
_entity_poly.pdbx_strand_id
1 'polypeptide(L)'
;MVEMWGYCLVGCFTGHFPGLKAIHELKVKWGVKCQIRSHDKGWVIFKFQTDVDRMKVLNEGPYTIFGKLLMLKVLSEDFTFDDEEFLKVPIWVKFPHLPMKLWNKDAMSEVASMVGCH
;
A
#
# COMPACT_ATOMS: atom_id res chain seq x y z
N MET A 1 18.57 -16.44 7.74
CA MET A 1 17.84 -15.16 7.93
C MET A 1 18.52 -14.12 7.07
N VAL A 2 18.11 -14.02 5.81
CA VAL A 2 18.70 -13.08 4.84
C VAL A 2 17.56 -12.17 4.43
N GLU A 3 17.60 -10.92 4.87
CA GLU A 3 16.70 -9.88 4.37
C GLU A 3 16.99 -9.63 2.88
N MET A 4 16.51 -10.50 1.98
CA MET A 4 16.87 -10.44 0.55
C MET A 4 16.44 -9.12 -0.12
N TRP A 5 15.52 -8.38 0.51
CA TRP A 5 14.97 -7.14 -0.03
C TRP A 5 15.40 -5.86 0.71
N GLY A 6 16.05 -5.96 1.88
CA GLY A 6 16.45 -4.81 2.70
C GLY A 6 15.27 -3.90 3.09
N TYR A 7 15.53 -2.60 3.28
CA TYR A 7 14.52 -1.62 3.71
C TYR A 7 13.58 -1.19 2.57
N CYS A 8 12.73 -2.11 2.10
CA CYS A 8 11.77 -1.85 1.03
C CYS A 8 10.32 -1.77 1.53
N LEU A 9 9.55 -0.87 0.91
CA LEU A 9 8.09 -0.89 0.92
C LEU A 9 7.57 -1.16 -0.49
N VAL A 10 6.48 -1.91 -0.59
CA VAL A 10 5.69 -2.02 -1.81
C VAL A 10 4.43 -1.18 -1.68
N GLY A 11 4.13 -0.45 -2.73
CA GLY A 11 3.03 0.49 -2.84
C GLY A 11 2.10 0.13 -3.98
N CYS A 12 0.80 0.25 -3.75
CA CYS A 12 -0.25 0.11 -4.76
C CYS A 12 -1.18 1.32 -4.72
N PHE A 13 -1.49 1.87 -5.89
CA PHE A 13 -2.47 2.94 -6.03
C PHE A 13 -3.86 2.37 -6.26
N THR A 14 -4.88 3.01 -5.69
CA THR A 14 -6.27 2.66 -6.00
C THR A 14 -6.61 3.02 -7.45
N GLY A 15 -6.93 2.02 -8.28
CA GLY A 15 -7.24 2.22 -9.70
C GLY A 15 -5.99 2.47 -10.54
N HIS A 16 -6.10 3.26 -11.62
CA HIS A 16 -4.97 3.52 -12.52
C HIS A 16 -3.81 4.25 -11.84
N PHE A 17 -2.59 3.87 -12.21
CA PHE A 17 -1.35 4.50 -11.77
C PHE A 17 -1.34 6.02 -12.09
N PRO A 18 -1.12 6.91 -11.10
CA PRO A 18 -1.23 8.35 -11.29
C PRO A 18 -0.04 8.99 -12.04
N GLY A 19 0.91 8.19 -12.52
CA GLY A 19 2.06 8.64 -13.28
C GLY A 19 3.28 9.03 -12.43
N LEU A 20 4.43 9.21 -13.09
CA LEU A 20 5.71 9.49 -12.43
C LEU A 20 5.73 10.81 -11.65
N LYS A 21 4.94 11.80 -12.06
CA LYS A 21 4.82 13.08 -11.34
C LYS A 21 4.30 12.88 -9.92
N ALA A 22 3.31 11.99 -9.73
CA ALA A 22 2.77 11.68 -8.42
C ALA A 22 3.84 11.09 -7.49
N ILE A 23 4.66 10.20 -8.04
CA ILE A 23 5.76 9.57 -7.31
C ILE A 23 6.81 10.61 -6.88
N HIS A 24 7.12 11.57 -7.75
CA HIS A 24 8.05 12.63 -7.43
C HIS A 24 7.54 13.53 -6.29
N GLU A 25 6.29 13.98 -6.37
CA GLU A 25 5.62 14.77 -5.34
C GLU A 25 5.54 14.04 -3.99
N LEU A 26 5.25 12.73 -4.00
CA LEU A 26 5.28 11.90 -2.78
C LEU A 26 6.67 11.88 -2.15
N LYS A 27 7.72 11.71 -2.97
CA LYS A 27 9.10 11.70 -2.48
C LYS A 27 9.49 13.05 -1.87
N VAL A 28 9.10 14.16 -2.50
CA VAL A 28 9.29 15.50 -1.95
C VAL A 28 8.56 15.65 -0.62
N LYS A 29 7.30 15.20 -0.54
CA LYS A 29 6.47 15.26 0.68
C LYS A 29 7.04 14.46 1.84
N TRP A 30 7.59 13.26 1.59
CA TRP A 30 8.18 12.44 2.65
C TRP A 30 9.48 13.03 3.20
N GLY A 31 10.21 13.80 2.38
CA GLY A 31 11.49 14.40 2.79
C GLY A 31 12.58 13.35 3.09
N VAL A 32 12.43 12.11 2.60
CA VAL A 32 13.39 11.02 2.80
C VAL A 32 14.01 10.56 1.49
N LYS A 33 15.23 10.05 1.56
CA LYS A 33 15.92 9.49 0.40
C LYS A 33 15.47 8.04 0.17
N CYS A 34 14.74 7.81 -0.92
CA CYS A 34 14.42 6.48 -1.43
C CYS A 34 14.69 6.35 -2.94
N GLN A 35 15.02 5.13 -3.36
CA GLN A 35 15.00 4.71 -4.76
C GLN A 35 13.62 4.14 -5.09
N ILE A 36 13.18 4.32 -6.33
CA ILE A 36 11.86 3.89 -6.77
C ILE A 36 12.00 2.96 -7.96
N ARG A 37 11.28 1.84 -7.93
CA ARG A 37 11.10 0.93 -9.07
C ARG A 37 9.62 0.75 -9.31
N SER A 38 9.15 1.03 -10.51
CA SER A 38 7.77 0.74 -10.91
C SER A 38 7.72 -0.63 -11.59
N HIS A 39 6.59 -1.31 -11.46
CA HIS A 39 6.28 -2.55 -12.14
C HIS A 39 5.05 -2.34 -13.02
N ASP A 40 4.99 -3.00 -14.18
CA ASP A 40 3.95 -2.77 -15.20
C ASP A 40 2.52 -3.04 -14.70
N LYS A 41 2.37 -3.85 -13.65
CA LYS A 41 1.08 -4.14 -12.99
C LYS A 41 0.61 -3.03 -12.02
N GLY A 42 1.18 -1.83 -12.05
CA GLY A 42 0.75 -0.68 -11.23
C GLY A 42 1.35 -0.64 -9.82
N TRP A 43 2.29 -1.53 -9.52
CA TRP A 43 3.01 -1.56 -8.26
C TRP A 43 4.23 -0.64 -8.29
N VAL A 44 4.57 -0.12 -7.13
CA VAL A 44 5.76 0.70 -6.93
C VAL A 44 6.53 0.19 -5.72
N ILE A 45 7.81 -0.11 -5.89
CA ILE A 45 8.71 -0.46 -4.80
C ILE A 45 9.53 0.77 -4.43
N PHE A 46 9.55 1.08 -3.15
CA PHE A 46 10.36 2.14 -2.53
C PHE A 46 11.46 1.49 -1.71
N LYS A 47 12.72 1.70 -2.10
CA LYS A 47 13.89 1.23 -1.35
C LYS A 47 14.51 2.38 -0.57
N PHE A 48 14.49 2.28 0.75
CA PHE A 48 15.01 3.27 1.68
C PHE A 48 16.47 2.98 2.03
N GLN A 49 17.17 4.01 2.51
CA GLN A 49 18.55 3.86 3.00
C GLN A 49 18.58 3.31 4.42
N THR A 50 17.57 3.63 5.24
CA THR A 50 17.47 3.22 6.64
C THR A 50 16.09 2.66 6.95
N ASP A 51 16.02 1.80 7.96
CA ASP A 51 14.75 1.33 8.49
C ASP A 51 13.94 2.46 9.14
N VAL A 52 14.61 3.44 9.74
CA VAL A 52 13.96 4.63 10.34
C VAL A 52 13.16 5.39 9.29
N ASP A 53 13.74 5.65 8.12
CA ASP A 53 13.04 6.32 7.02
C ASP A 53 11.89 5.47 6.47
N ARG A 54 12.10 4.15 6.36
CA ARG A 54 11.08 3.19 5.92
C ARG A 54 9.86 3.24 6.85
N MET A 55 10.10 3.11 8.15
CA MET A 55 9.05 3.06 9.17
C MET A 55 8.36 4.42 9.33
N LYS A 56 9.09 5.53 9.21
CA LYS A 56 8.50 6.87 9.18
C LYS A 56 7.45 6.98 8.07
N VAL A 57 7.82 6.62 6.83
CA VAL A 57 6.91 6.67 5.69
C VAL A 57 5.76 5.66 5.83
N LEU A 58 6.01 4.48 6.37
CA LEU A 58 4.93 3.51 6.58
C LEU A 58 3.89 4.00 7.60
N ASN A 59 4.34 4.61 8.70
CA ASN A 59 3.49 5.02 9.82
C ASN A 59 2.76 6.35 9.60
N GLU A 60 3.30 7.24 8.75
CA GLU A 60 2.66 8.52 8.40
C GLU A 60 1.57 8.36 7.31
N GLY A 61 1.43 7.18 6.72
CA GLY A 61 0.37 6.86 5.75
C GLY A 61 -1.03 6.76 6.40
N PRO A 62 -2.09 6.61 5.58
CA PRO A 62 -2.05 6.43 4.12
C PRO A 62 -1.90 7.75 3.35
N TYR A 63 -1.37 7.68 2.13
CA TYR A 63 -1.10 8.88 1.32
C TYR A 63 -2.13 9.02 0.19
N THR A 64 -2.70 10.21 0.04
CA THR A 64 -3.54 10.54 -1.12
C THR A 64 -2.79 11.51 -2.03
N ILE A 65 -2.72 11.22 -3.33
CA ILE A 65 -2.15 12.11 -4.34
C ILE A 65 -2.92 12.02 -5.65
N PHE A 66 -3.22 13.18 -6.25
CA PHE A 66 -4.06 13.29 -7.45
C PHE A 66 -5.38 12.49 -7.36
N GLY A 67 -6.00 12.49 -6.18
CA GLY A 67 -7.24 11.75 -5.92
C GLY A 67 -7.08 10.23 -5.85
N LYS A 68 -5.85 9.71 -5.82
CA LYS A 68 -5.53 8.28 -5.71
C LYS A 68 -4.90 7.99 -4.35
N LEU A 69 -5.37 6.95 -3.68
CA LEU A 69 -4.81 6.47 -2.43
C LEU A 69 -3.62 5.54 -2.72
N LEU A 70 -2.49 5.78 -2.08
CA LEU A 70 -1.33 4.90 -2.05
C LEU A 70 -1.33 4.10 -0.75
N MET A 71 -1.48 2.78 -0.88
CA MET A 71 -1.33 1.84 0.21
C MET A 71 0.10 1.31 0.23
N LEU A 72 0.76 1.29 1.40
CA LEU A 72 2.13 0.81 1.58
C LEU A 72 2.16 -0.40 2.51
N LYS A 73 3.03 -1.36 2.22
CA LYS A 73 3.35 -2.50 3.09
C LYS A 73 4.84 -2.79 3.05
N VAL A 74 5.38 -3.36 4.12
CA VAL A 74 6.73 -3.95 4.10
C VAL A 74 6.76 -5.10 3.08
N LEU A 75 7.80 -5.12 2.25
CA LEU A 75 8.00 -6.20 1.29
C LEU A 75 8.48 -7.45 2.06
N SER A 76 7.60 -8.45 2.18
CA SER A 76 7.89 -9.74 2.81
C SER A 76 8.58 -10.69 1.83
N GLU A 77 9.27 -11.72 2.33
CA GLU A 77 9.97 -12.71 1.48
C GLU A 77 9.01 -13.51 0.60
N ASP A 78 7.77 -13.71 1.07
CA ASP A 78 6.71 -14.43 0.35
C ASP A 78 5.90 -13.52 -0.60
N PHE A 79 6.30 -12.26 -0.81
CA PHE A 79 5.52 -11.32 -1.62
C PHE A 79 5.51 -11.72 -3.09
N THR A 80 4.32 -11.85 -3.67
CA THR A 80 4.13 -11.99 -5.11
C THR A 80 3.38 -10.78 -5.67
N PHE A 81 3.76 -10.33 -6.89
CA PHE A 81 3.06 -9.22 -7.56
C PHE A 81 1.65 -9.59 -8.06
N ASP A 82 1.26 -10.86 -7.87
CA ASP A 82 -0.06 -11.43 -8.17
C ASP A 82 -0.90 -11.63 -6.90
N ASP A 83 -0.43 -11.16 -5.74
CA ASP A 83 -1.18 -11.20 -4.49
C ASP A 83 -2.46 -10.35 -4.58
N GLU A 84 -3.56 -11.01 -4.94
CA GLU A 84 -4.93 -10.50 -4.80
C GLU A 84 -5.24 -10.05 -3.37
N GLU A 85 -4.45 -10.49 -2.38
CA GLU A 85 -4.54 -10.02 -1.00
C GLU A 85 -4.37 -8.50 -0.88
N PHE A 86 -3.55 -7.86 -1.72
CA PHE A 86 -3.36 -6.41 -1.70
C PHE A 86 -4.56 -5.65 -2.28
N LEU A 87 -5.34 -6.29 -3.15
CA LEU A 87 -6.66 -5.83 -3.59
C LEU A 87 -7.76 -6.16 -2.56
N LYS A 88 -7.49 -7.00 -1.56
CA LYS A 88 -8.33 -7.26 -0.37
C LYS A 88 -7.98 -6.38 0.84
N VAL A 89 -6.92 -5.57 0.76
CA VAL A 89 -6.61 -4.49 1.72
C VAL A 89 -7.52 -3.24 1.67
N PRO A 90 -8.46 -2.98 0.72
CA PRO A 90 -9.13 -1.68 0.64
C PRO A 90 -10.09 -1.39 1.81
N ILE A 91 -10.31 -2.36 2.72
CA ILE A 91 -11.27 -2.23 3.83
C ILE A 91 -10.59 -1.95 5.19
N TRP A 92 -9.33 -2.34 5.37
CA TRP A 92 -8.70 -2.32 6.71
C TRP A 92 -8.07 -0.98 7.09
N VAL A 93 -7.84 -0.09 6.12
CA VAL A 93 -7.11 1.18 6.35
C VAL A 93 -8.03 2.30 6.87
N LYS A 94 -9.34 2.07 6.97
CA LYS A 94 -10.27 3.05 7.56
C LYS A 94 -11.41 2.37 8.33
N PHE A 95 -11.17 1.92 9.56
CA PHE A 95 -12.16 2.11 10.63
C PHE A 95 -11.48 2.15 12.00
N PRO A 96 -10.93 3.30 12.44
CA PRO A 96 -10.44 3.45 13.82
C PRO A 96 -11.52 3.32 14.91
N HIS A 97 -12.78 3.00 14.55
CA HIS A 97 -13.92 2.90 15.48
C HIS A 97 -14.80 1.64 15.31
N LEU A 98 -14.41 0.63 14.52
CA LEU A 98 -15.23 -0.60 14.44
C LEU A 98 -14.88 -1.55 15.60
N PRO A 99 -15.82 -1.84 16.53
CA PRO A 99 -15.56 -2.78 17.60
C PRO A 99 -15.31 -4.17 17.01
N MET A 100 -14.29 -4.86 17.54
CA MET A 100 -13.80 -6.17 17.04
C MET A 100 -14.86 -7.28 16.96
N LYS A 101 -16.06 -7.05 17.51
CA LYS A 101 -17.18 -7.99 17.53
C LYS A 101 -17.94 -8.14 16.19
N LEU A 102 -17.64 -7.32 15.18
CA LEU A 102 -18.24 -7.43 13.83
C LEU A 102 -17.36 -8.22 12.83
N TRP A 103 -16.22 -8.75 13.27
CA TRP A 103 -15.29 -9.55 12.46
C TRP A 103 -15.73 -11.00 12.17
N ASN A 104 -17.03 -11.25 12.16
CA ASN A 104 -17.50 -12.57 11.79
C ASN A 104 -17.30 -12.77 10.28
N LYS A 105 -16.71 -13.90 9.89
CA LYS A 105 -16.29 -14.18 8.49
C LYS A 105 -17.44 -14.04 7.48
N ASP A 106 -18.68 -14.22 7.93
CA ASP A 106 -19.88 -14.09 7.10
C ASP A 106 -20.20 -12.63 6.69
N ALA A 107 -19.88 -11.64 7.53
CA ALA A 107 -20.21 -10.23 7.26
C ALA A 107 -19.32 -9.59 6.17
N MET A 108 -18.13 -10.14 5.91
CA MET A 108 -17.20 -9.60 4.91
C MET A 108 -17.57 -10.03 3.47
N SER A 109 -18.17 -11.21 3.27
CA SER A 109 -18.62 -11.66 1.95
C SER A 109 -19.80 -10.83 1.40
N GLU A 110 -20.64 -10.31 2.28
CA GLU A 110 -21.84 -9.57 1.89
C GLU A 110 -21.51 -8.14 1.45
N VAL A 111 -20.58 -7.47 2.13
CA VAL A 111 -20.08 -6.14 1.72
C VAL A 111 -19.32 -6.23 0.39
N ALA A 112 -18.57 -7.31 0.17
CA ALA A 112 -17.88 -7.53 -1.11
C ALA A 112 -18.87 -7.81 -2.27
N SER A 113 -19.98 -8.50 -2.02
CA SER A 113 -21.02 -8.74 -3.04
C SER A 113 -21.84 -7.50 -3.39
N MET A 114 -21.85 -6.48 -2.53
CA MET A 114 -22.63 -5.25 -2.75
C MET A 114 -21.90 -4.20 -3.61
N VAL A 115 -20.59 -4.39 -3.86
CA VAL A 115 -19.78 -3.55 -4.76
C VAL A 115 -19.63 -4.22 -6.14
N GLY A 116 -20.63 -4.99 -6.54
CA GLY A 116 -20.80 -5.47 -7.91
C GLY A 116 -21.64 -4.50 -8.73
N CYS A 117 -20.97 -3.77 -9.62
CA CYS A 117 -21.45 -3.15 -10.87
C CYS A 117 -22.82 -2.46 -10.90
N HIS A 118 -22.81 -1.20 -11.33
CA HIS A 118 -23.69 -0.76 -12.41
C HIS A 118 -22.92 0.04 -13.46
#